data_AF-A0A4P2R1Q0-F1
#
_entry.id   AF-A0A4P2R1Q0-F1
#
_cell.length_a   1.000
_cell.length_b   1.000
_cell.length_c   1.000
_cell.angle_alpha   90.00
_cell.angle_beta   90.00
_cell.angle_gamma   90.00
#
_symmetry.space_group_name_H-M   'P 1'
#
loop_
_entity.id
_entity.type
_entity.pdbx_description
1 polymer ?
#
loop_
_entity_poly.entity_id
_entity_poly.type
_entity_poly.pdbx_seq_one_letter_code
_entity_poly.pdbx_strand_id
1 'polypeptide(L)'
;MSTHAEAADAHGHGHGHGHGADHVPHVLPLKVYIATWLTLLVLTVVTVGASYVDLGAANLAIAVLIATVKASVVALIFMHLKWDHKFHTLIFASSLIFLAIFIGFTMFDTNNRGRADQVEAERPADIKAPFDGKRAADNWIVKKPHKVAPPPKQVHQGTE
;
A
#
# COMPACT_ATOMS: atom_id res chain seq x y z
N MET A 1 -41.74 -35.92 66.50
CA MET A 1 -40.43 -36.61 66.46
C MET A 1 -39.88 -36.35 65.07
N SER A 2 -39.33 -35.18 64.75
CA SER A 2 -38.12 -34.55 65.30
C SER A 2 -36.85 -35.37 65.02
N THR A 3 -36.02 -34.76 64.17
CA THR A 3 -34.54 -34.72 64.18
C THR A 3 -33.69 -35.84 63.59
N HIS A 4 -32.67 -35.35 62.88
CA HIS A 4 -31.34 -35.88 62.51
C HIS A 4 -31.19 -36.38 61.07
N ALA A 5 -30.15 -36.02 60.32
CA ALA A 5 -29.17 -34.94 60.36
C ALA A 5 -28.39 -35.09 59.05
N GLU A 6 -28.09 -33.98 58.39
CA GLU A 6 -27.13 -33.90 57.31
C GLU A 6 -25.74 -34.31 57.81
N ALA A 7 -25.11 -35.26 57.13
CA ALA A 7 -23.69 -35.54 57.25
C ALA A 7 -23.08 -35.43 55.85
N ALA A 8 -22.31 -34.37 55.68
CA ALA A 8 -21.44 -34.15 54.55
C ALA A 8 -20.48 -35.32 54.37
N ASP A 9 -20.32 -35.79 53.13
CA ASP A 9 -19.12 -36.50 52.73
C ASP A 9 -18.61 -35.90 51.42
N ALA A 10 -17.46 -35.25 51.56
CA ALA A 10 -16.76 -34.49 50.54
C ALA A 10 -15.57 -35.32 50.11
N HIS A 11 -15.60 -35.92 48.92
CA HIS A 11 -14.41 -36.56 48.36
C HIS A 11 -14.33 -36.44 46.83
N GLY A 12 -13.40 -35.56 46.42
CA GLY A 12 -12.40 -35.92 45.40
C GLY A 12 -12.76 -35.68 43.94
N HIS A 13 -12.94 -34.42 43.53
CA HIS A 13 -12.72 -34.06 42.12
C HIS A 13 -11.22 -34.21 41.79
N GLY A 14 -10.87 -35.37 41.23
CA GLY A 14 -9.56 -35.62 40.64
C GLY A 14 -9.34 -34.68 39.46
N HIS A 15 -8.51 -33.66 39.67
CA HIS A 15 -7.98 -32.83 38.61
C HIS A 15 -7.07 -33.68 37.72
N GLY A 16 -7.63 -34.20 36.63
CA GLY A 16 -6.86 -34.72 35.51
C GLY A 16 -5.99 -33.60 34.97
N HIS A 17 -4.70 -33.69 35.24
CA HIS A 17 -3.67 -32.80 34.70
C HIS A 17 -3.76 -32.81 33.17
N GLY A 18 -4.36 -31.74 32.62
CA GLY A 18 -4.18 -31.39 31.22
C GLY A 18 -2.69 -31.13 31.01
N HIS A 19 -2.01 -32.04 30.32
CA HIS A 19 -0.74 -31.75 29.68
C HIS A 19 -1.00 -30.73 28.57
N GLY A 20 -1.20 -29.47 28.96
CA GLY A 20 -1.02 -28.34 28.09
C GLY A 20 0.46 -28.27 27.80
N ALA A 21 0.89 -28.93 26.72
CA ALA A 21 2.22 -28.76 26.18
C ALA A 21 2.50 -27.26 26.09
N ASP A 22 3.48 -26.80 26.85
CA ASP A 22 3.82 -25.40 27.02
C ASP A 22 4.11 -24.80 25.64
N HIS A 23 3.15 -24.05 25.08
CA HIS A 23 3.35 -23.27 23.86
C HIS A 23 4.17 -22.04 24.25
N VAL A 24 5.46 -22.24 24.52
CA VAL A 24 6.40 -21.13 24.72
C VAL A 24 6.41 -20.37 23.39
N PRO A 25 6.00 -19.10 23.34
CA PRO A 25 6.09 -18.31 22.14
C PRO A 25 7.56 -18.27 21.73
N HIS A 26 7.92 -18.81 20.57
CA HIS A 26 9.27 -18.74 20.02
C HIS A 26 9.57 -17.29 19.62
N VAL A 27 9.91 -16.46 20.60
CA VAL A 27 10.39 -15.09 20.38
C VAL A 27 11.80 -15.17 19.81
N LEU A 28 12.06 -14.43 18.73
CA LEU A 28 13.39 -14.42 18.11
C LEU A 28 14.44 -13.94 19.13
N PRO A 29 15.64 -14.56 19.16
CA PRO A 29 16.67 -14.16 20.09
C PRO A 29 17.12 -12.71 19.82
N LEU A 30 17.33 -11.93 20.88
CA LEU A 30 17.74 -10.52 20.83
C LEU A 30 18.92 -10.26 19.86
N LYS A 31 19.82 -11.23 19.74
CA LYS A 31 20.97 -11.21 18.83
C LYS A 31 20.58 -10.95 17.37
N VAL A 32 19.44 -11.50 16.91
CA VAL A 32 18.94 -11.30 15.54
C VAL A 32 18.54 -9.85 15.32
N TYR A 33 17.87 -9.23 16.30
CA TYR A 33 17.48 -7.82 16.20
C TYR A 33 18.68 -6.89 16.23
N ILE A 34 19.69 -7.16 17.08
CA ILE A 34 20.92 -6.36 17.12
C ILE A 34 21.71 -6.49 15.80
N ALA A 35 21.85 -7.71 15.26
CA ALA A 35 22.51 -7.92 13.98
C ALA A 35 21.78 -7.22 12.81
N THR A 36 20.44 -7.24 12.84
CA THR A 36 19.62 -6.55 11.84
C THR A 36 19.76 -5.04 11.97
N TRP A 37 19.75 -4.50 13.19
CA TRP A 37 19.97 -3.07 13.43
C TRP A 37 21.32 -2.60 12.90
N LEU A 38 22.39 -3.34 13.17
CA LEU A 38 23.72 -3.04 12.60
C LEU A 38 23.72 -3.11 11.07
N THR A 39 23.08 -4.12 10.50
CA THR A 39 22.94 -4.27 9.04
C THR A 39 22.24 -3.05 8.44
N LEU A 40 21.13 -2.60 9.04
CA LEU A 40 20.38 -1.43 8.58
C LEU A 40 21.17 -0.13 8.75
N LEU A 41 21.97 0.02 9.81
CA LEU A 41 22.87 1.17 9.95
C LEU A 41 23.91 1.20 8.85
N VAL A 42 24.57 0.08 8.56
CA VAL A 42 25.54 -0.02 7.46
C VAL A 42 24.90 0.35 6.14
N LEU A 43 23.74 -0.24 5.81
CA LEU A 43 23.01 0.10 4.57
C LEU A 43 22.62 1.57 4.52
N THR A 44 22.30 2.19 5.66
CA THR A 44 21.96 3.62 5.72
C THR A 44 23.17 4.50 5.45
N VAL A 45 24.32 4.19 6.05
CA VAL A 45 25.58 4.89 5.76
C VAL A 45 25.95 4.73 4.28
N VAL A 46 25.79 3.54 3.71
CA VAL A 46 26.00 3.28 2.28
C VAL A 46 25.04 4.11 1.42
N THR A 47 23.77 4.23 1.81
CA THR A 47 22.79 5.05 1.07
C THR A 47 23.17 6.53 1.08
N VAL A 48 23.58 7.05 2.25
CA VAL A 48 24.05 8.43 2.40
C VAL A 48 25.35 8.64 1.63
N GLY A 49 26.29 7.70 1.70
CA GLY A 49 27.52 7.72 0.90
C GLY A 49 27.24 7.76 -0.60
N ALA A 50 26.33 6.91 -1.09
CA ALA A 50 25.91 6.89 -2.48
C ALA A 50 25.27 8.21 -2.93
N SER A 51 24.64 8.96 -2.02
CA SER A 51 24.07 10.28 -2.34
C SER A 51 25.13 11.37 -2.58
N TYR A 52 26.36 11.18 -2.11
CA TYR A 52 27.47 12.12 -2.35
C TYR A 52 28.24 11.84 -3.64
N VAL A 53 28.04 10.67 -4.25
CA VAL A 53 28.67 10.31 -5.52
C VAL A 53 27.73 10.70 -6.65
N ASP A 54 28.21 11.50 -7.59
CA ASP A 54 27.40 11.92 -8.74
C ASP A 54 27.66 11.00 -9.95
N LEU A 55 26.77 10.02 -10.13
CA LEU A 55 26.76 9.08 -11.25
C LEU A 55 25.67 9.48 -12.28
N GLY A 56 25.14 10.71 -12.18
CA GLY A 56 24.10 11.23 -13.05
C GLY A 56 22.83 10.39 -13.01
N ALA A 57 22.40 9.86 -14.17
CA ALA A 57 21.17 9.07 -14.29
C ALA A 57 21.18 7.77 -13.47
N ALA A 58 22.37 7.23 -13.15
CA ALA A 58 22.49 5.99 -12.37
C ALA A 58 22.23 6.19 -10.87
N ASN A 59 22.29 7.43 -10.34
CA ASN A 59 22.08 7.70 -8.91
C ASN A 59 20.73 7.20 -8.43
N LEU A 60 19.66 7.47 -9.20
CA LEU A 60 18.32 7.04 -8.83
C LEU A 60 18.21 5.51 -8.82
N ALA A 61 18.75 4.85 -9.84
CA ALA A 61 18.71 3.39 -9.94
C ALA A 61 19.43 2.73 -8.75
N ILE A 62 20.62 3.25 -8.40
CA ILE A 62 21.41 2.76 -7.26
C ILE A 62 20.69 3.05 -5.93
N ALA A 63 20.13 4.26 -5.76
CA ALA A 63 19.39 4.62 -4.57
C ALA A 63 18.17 3.70 -4.34
N VAL A 64 17.39 3.42 -5.40
CA VAL A 64 16.25 2.50 -5.35
C VAL A 64 16.70 1.06 -5.07
N LEU A 65 17.82 0.62 -5.65
CA LEU A 65 18.38 -0.70 -5.38
C LEU A 65 18.75 -0.85 -3.90
N ILE A 66 19.52 0.09 -3.34
CA ILE A 66 19.93 0.03 -1.94
C ILE A 66 18.70 0.11 -1.02
N ALA A 67 17.74 0.98 -1.34
CA ALA A 67 16.47 1.08 -0.61
C ALA A 67 15.69 -0.25 -0.62
N THR A 68 15.67 -0.96 -1.76
CA THR A 68 15.01 -2.27 -1.90
C THR A 68 15.68 -3.34 -1.04
N VAL A 69 17.01 -3.36 -1.00
CA VAL A 69 17.76 -4.29 -0.12
C VAL A 69 17.43 -3.97 1.35
N LYS A 70 17.43 -2.70 1.74
CA LYS A 70 17.06 -2.26 3.09
C LYS A 70 15.64 -2.72 3.46
N ALA A 71 14.68 -2.49 2.57
CA ALA A 71 13.29 -2.89 2.77
C ALA A 71 13.15 -4.42 2.89
N SER A 72 13.92 -5.18 2.11
CA SER A 72 13.92 -6.65 2.16
C SER A 72 14.45 -7.18 3.50
N VAL A 73 15.51 -6.59 4.06
CA VAL A 73 16.01 -6.95 5.40
C VAL A 73 14.94 -6.69 6.47
N VAL A 74 14.26 -5.54 6.40
CA VAL A 74 13.16 -5.20 7.32
C VAL A 74 12.00 -6.19 7.17
N ALA A 75 11.57 -6.50 5.94
CA ALA A 75 10.47 -7.42 5.68
C ALA A 75 10.79 -8.84 6.16
N LEU A 76 11.98 -9.35 5.84
CA LEU A 76 12.36 -10.72 6.21
C LEU A 76 12.51 -10.89 7.73
N ILE A 77 13.04 -9.89 8.44
CA ILE A 77 13.37 -10.04 9.86
C ILE A 77 12.32 -9.41 10.78
N PHE A 78 12.01 -8.11 10.62
CA PHE A 78 11.11 -7.40 11.54
C PHE A 78 9.64 -7.68 11.26
N MET A 79 9.25 -7.90 10.01
CA MET A 79 7.90 -8.39 9.69
C MET A 79 7.77 -9.91 9.90
N HIS A 80 8.82 -10.55 10.40
CA HIS A 80 8.87 -11.99 10.70
C HIS A 80 8.62 -12.90 9.48
N LEU A 81 8.66 -12.36 8.26
CA LEU A 81 8.26 -13.06 7.03
C LEU A 81 9.10 -14.31 6.74
N LYS A 82 10.33 -14.36 7.25
CA LYS A 82 11.22 -15.52 7.13
C LYS A 82 10.78 -16.72 7.97
N TRP A 83 10.13 -16.50 9.11
CA TRP A 83 9.73 -17.55 10.06
C TRP A 83 8.22 -17.75 10.14
N ASP A 84 7.45 -16.83 9.58
CA ASP A 84 5.99 -16.90 9.50
C ASP A 84 5.53 -17.84 8.36
N HIS A 85 4.23 -18.15 8.32
CA HIS A 85 3.59 -18.90 7.26
C HIS A 85 3.79 -18.25 5.89
N LYS A 86 4.04 -19.10 4.88
CA LYS A 86 4.17 -18.72 3.46
C LYS A 86 2.98 -17.91 2.92
N PHE A 87 1.82 -18.00 3.57
CA PHE A 87 0.65 -17.20 3.26
C PHE A 87 0.90 -15.69 3.45
N HIS A 88 1.59 -15.29 4.52
CA HIS A 88 1.97 -13.89 4.75
C HIS A 88 2.94 -13.40 3.67
N THR A 89 3.89 -14.24 3.26
CA THR A 89 4.80 -13.93 2.13
C THR A 89 4.02 -13.73 0.83
N LEU A 90 3.01 -14.56 0.56
CA LEU A 90 2.18 -14.44 -0.64
C LEU A 90 1.37 -13.13 -0.65
N ILE A 91 0.76 -12.76 0.48
CA ILE A 91 0.03 -11.49 0.62
C ILE A 91 0.98 -10.30 0.46
N PHE A 92 2.15 -10.35 1.08
CA PHE A 92 3.14 -9.29 0.93
C PHE A 92 3.60 -9.14 -0.53
N ALA A 93 3.94 -10.26 -1.19
CA ALA A 93 4.33 -10.27 -2.59
C ALA A 93 3.22 -9.76 -3.52
N SER A 94 1.97 -10.18 -3.28
CA SER A 94 0.83 -9.69 -4.07
C SER A 94 0.64 -8.19 -3.88
N SER A 95 0.79 -7.67 -2.66
CA SER A 95 0.72 -6.22 -2.41
C SER A 95 1.81 -5.44 -3.15
N LEU A 96 3.03 -5.97 -3.26
CA LEU A 96 4.11 -5.35 -4.02
C LEU A 96 3.85 -5.38 -5.53
N ILE A 97 3.29 -6.47 -6.05
CA ILE A 97 2.88 -6.57 -7.46
C ILE A 97 1.79 -5.54 -7.77
N PHE A 98 0.75 -5.46 -6.92
CA PHE A 98 -0.31 -4.49 -7.07
C PHE A 98 0.22 -3.05 -6.96
N LEU A 99 1.13 -2.77 -6.05
CA LEU A 99 1.80 -1.47 -5.93
C LEU A 99 2.58 -1.12 -7.19
N ALA A 100 3.35 -2.07 -7.74
CA ALA A 100 4.12 -1.87 -8.98
C ALA A 100 3.20 -1.57 -10.17
N ILE A 101 2.09 -2.31 -10.29
CA ILE A 101 1.06 -2.06 -11.30
C ILE A 101 0.47 -0.66 -11.10
N PHE A 102 0.10 -0.30 -9.87
CA PHE A 102 -0.50 1.00 -9.55
C PHE A 102 0.43 2.17 -9.89
N ILE A 103 1.71 2.08 -9.51
CA ILE A 103 2.71 3.09 -9.85
C ILE A 103 2.90 3.16 -11.37
N GLY A 104 3.01 2.01 -12.04
CA GLY A 104 3.16 1.94 -13.50
C GLY A 104 2.00 2.58 -14.25
N PHE A 105 0.76 2.27 -13.87
CA PHE A 105 -0.43 2.89 -14.44
C PHE A 105 -0.52 4.39 -14.13
N THR A 106 -0.14 4.81 -12.92
CA THR A 106 -0.13 6.23 -12.54
C THR A 106 0.89 7.02 -13.37
N MET A 107 2.09 6.46 -13.58
CA MET A 107 3.10 7.05 -14.46
C MET A 107 2.60 7.11 -15.91
N PHE A 108 1.95 6.04 -16.38
CA PHE A 108 1.36 5.99 -17.73
C PHE A 108 0.26 7.04 -17.91
N ASP A 109 -0.67 7.17 -16.95
CA ASP A 109 -1.71 8.21 -16.96
C ASP A 109 -1.09 9.60 -17.01
N THR A 110 -0.15 9.88 -16.10
CA THR A 110 0.50 11.19 -15.99
C THR A 110 1.22 11.58 -17.28
N ASN A 111 1.92 10.62 -17.90
CA ASN A 111 2.65 10.87 -19.16
C ASN A 111 1.70 11.12 -20.35
N ASN A 112 0.48 10.59 -20.32
CA ASN A 112 -0.49 10.73 -21.41
C ASN A 112 -1.54 11.82 -21.18
N ARG A 113 -1.67 12.34 -19.95
CA ARG A 113 -2.69 13.34 -19.58
C ARG A 113 -2.63 14.61 -20.42
N GLY A 114 -1.44 15.12 -20.75
CA GLY A 114 -1.29 16.31 -21.58
C GLY A 114 -1.85 16.18 -22.99
N ARG A 115 -2.01 14.95 -23.51
CA ARG A 115 -2.66 14.71 -24.82
C ARG A 115 -4.16 14.97 -24.76
N ALA A 116 -4.81 14.65 -23.64
CA ALA A 116 -6.23 14.93 -23.45
C ALA A 116 -6.48 16.43 -23.29
N ASP A 117 -5.58 17.14 -22.60
CA ASP A 117 -5.66 18.59 -22.43
C ASP A 117 -5.53 19.33 -23.77
N GLN A 118 -4.69 18.83 -24.70
CA GLN A 118 -4.58 19.38 -26.05
C GLN A 118 -5.87 19.21 -26.87
N VAL A 119 -6.52 18.04 -26.75
CA VAL A 119 -7.80 17.79 -27.42
C VAL A 119 -8.89 18.69 -26.84
N GLU A 120 -8.90 18.91 -25.52
CA GLU A 120 -9.83 19.83 -24.86
C GLU A 120 -9.62 21.29 -25.31
N ALA A 121 -8.37 21.69 -25.49
CA ALA A 121 -7.99 23.03 -25.94
C ALA A 121 -8.52 23.37 -27.35
N GLU A 122 -8.64 22.36 -28.23
CA GLU A 122 -9.18 22.51 -29.59
C GLU A 122 -10.71 22.52 -29.67
N ARG A 123 -11.43 22.17 -28.60
CA ARG A 123 -12.90 22.11 -28.61
C ARG A 123 -13.51 23.50 -28.82
N PRO A 124 -14.67 23.62 -29.50
CA PRO A 124 -15.35 24.90 -29.65
C PRO A 124 -15.77 25.45 -28.29
N ALA A 125 -15.55 26.75 -28.06
CA ALA A 125 -15.88 27.42 -26.81
C ALA A 125 -17.40 27.45 -26.54
N ASP A 126 -18.21 27.39 -27.59
CA ASP A 126 -19.65 27.26 -27.53
C ASP A 126 -20.10 26.01 -28.30
N ILE A 127 -20.73 25.07 -27.60
CA ILE A 127 -21.26 23.82 -28.17
C ILE A 127 -22.42 24.10 -29.13
N LYS A 128 -23.15 25.21 -28.93
CA LYS A 128 -24.30 25.60 -29.79
C LYS A 128 -23.86 26.32 -31.06
N ALA A 129 -22.63 26.83 -31.08
CA ALA A 129 -22.03 27.46 -32.26
C ALA A 129 -20.64 26.86 -32.57
N PRO A 130 -20.55 25.58 -32.99
CA PRO A 130 -19.29 24.86 -33.16
C PRO A 130 -18.33 25.47 -34.18
N PHE A 131 -18.86 26.29 -35.09
CA PHE A 131 -18.13 26.86 -36.22
C PHE A 131 -17.86 28.37 -36.08
N ASP A 132 -18.10 28.98 -34.90
CA ASP A 132 -17.82 30.41 -34.60
C ASP A 132 -16.31 30.72 -34.55
N GLY A 133 -15.44 29.72 -34.74
CA GLY A 133 -13.98 29.86 -34.77
C GLY A 133 -13.32 30.09 -33.40
N LYS A 134 -14.10 30.33 -32.35
CA LYS A 134 -13.61 30.48 -30.97
C LYS A 134 -13.35 29.12 -30.34
N ARG A 135 -12.09 28.87 -29.95
CA ARG A 135 -11.70 27.62 -29.29
C ARG A 135 -11.69 27.77 -27.77
N ALA A 136 -11.80 26.65 -27.06
CA ALA A 136 -11.72 26.56 -25.61
C ALA A 136 -10.39 27.15 -25.07
N ALA A 137 -9.30 27.03 -25.84
CA ALA A 137 -8.01 27.65 -25.54
C ALA A 137 -8.04 29.20 -25.49
N ASP A 138 -8.90 29.82 -26.30
CA ASP A 138 -8.97 31.28 -26.47
C ASP A 138 -9.81 31.93 -25.36
N ASN A 139 -10.59 31.12 -24.63
CA ASN A 139 -11.48 31.58 -23.59
C ASN A 139 -10.80 31.57 -22.21
N TRP A 140 -10.49 32.76 -21.68
CA TRP A 140 -9.90 32.94 -20.35
C TRP A 140 -10.76 32.40 -19.20
N ILE A 141 -12.08 32.22 -19.43
CA ILE A 141 -13.02 31.65 -18.46
C ILE A 141 -12.83 30.12 -18.36
N VAL A 142 -12.47 29.45 -19.45
CA VAL A 142 -12.23 27.99 -19.53
C VAL A 142 -10.88 27.60 -18.90
N LYS A 143 -9.91 28.52 -18.84
CA LYS A 143 -8.63 28.34 -18.13
C LYS A 143 -8.78 28.05 -16.63
N LYS A 144 -9.95 28.25 -16.03
CA LYS A 144 -10.16 27.88 -14.63
C LYS A 144 -10.25 26.35 -14.52
N PRO A 145 -9.39 25.70 -13.71
CA PRO A 145 -9.44 24.24 -13.53
C PRO A 145 -10.84 23.86 -13.04
N HIS A 146 -11.62 23.21 -13.91
CA HIS A 146 -13.00 22.84 -13.64
C HIS A 146 -13.04 21.78 -12.54
N LYS A 147 -13.64 22.11 -11.39
CA LYS A 147 -14.17 21.10 -10.47
C LYS A 147 -15.40 20.48 -11.13
N VAL A 148 -15.33 19.19 -11.44
CA VAL A 148 -16.36 18.44 -12.18
C VAL A 148 -17.53 18.04 -11.26
N ALA A 149 -18.77 18.17 -11.75
CA ALA A 149 -19.95 17.51 -11.17
C ALA A 149 -20.64 16.62 -12.22
N PRO A 150 -21.26 15.47 -11.84
CA PRO A 150 -21.52 14.35 -12.74
C PRO A 150 -22.76 14.52 -13.65
N PRO A 151 -22.82 13.80 -14.78
CA PRO A 151 -23.90 13.92 -15.77
C PRO A 151 -25.22 13.29 -15.29
N PRO A 152 -26.36 14.02 -15.35
CA PRO A 152 -27.69 13.45 -15.10
C PRO A 152 -28.25 12.68 -16.30
N LYS A 153 -29.07 11.67 -15.97
CA LYS A 153 -29.50 10.57 -16.85
C LYS A 153 -30.45 11.00 -17.96
N GLN A 154 -30.27 10.32 -19.09
CA GLN A 154 -31.08 10.26 -20.31
C GLN A 154 -32.59 10.26 -20.03
N VAL A 155 -33.36 11.14 -20.67
CA VAL A 155 -34.83 11.01 -20.79
C VAL A 155 -35.28 11.38 -22.20
N HIS A 156 -35.46 10.34 -23.00
CA HIS A 156 -36.43 10.12 -24.08
C HIS A 156 -36.68 11.26 -25.08
N GLN A 157 -36.08 11.02 -26.24
CA GLN A 157 -36.44 11.46 -27.58
C GLN A 157 -37.96 11.27 -27.83
N GLY A 158 -38.69 12.36 -28.09
CA GLY A 158 -40.00 12.38 -28.76
C GLY A 158 -39.86 13.34 -29.95
N THR A 159 -40.04 12.86 -31.18
CA THR A 159 -41.19 13.16 -32.07
C THR A 159 -41.38 14.67 -32.24
N GLU A 160 -41.32 15.22 -33.44
CA GLU A 160 -42.13 14.86 -34.62
C GLU A 160 -41.39 15.07 -35.95
#